data_AF-A0A225W2Z7-F1
#
_entry.id   AF-A0A225W2Z7-F1
#
_cell.length_a   1.000
_cell.length_b   1.000
_cell.length_c   1.000
_cell.angle_alpha   90.00
_cell.angle_beta   90.00
_cell.angle_gamma   90.00
#
_symmetry.space_group_name_H-M   'P 1'
#
loop_
_entity.id
_entity.type
_entity.pdbx_description
1 polymer ?
#
loop_
_entity_poly.entity_id
_entity_poly.type
_entity_poly.pdbx_seq_one_letter_code
_entity_poly.pdbx_strand_id
1 'polypeptide(L)'
;MGTSKTTLELGNFSDEARCARRDFALLEKAFNQQVGEILEQAQSRLSESDRDFQRAAEEHARQEQALRDGNAELQRQIDDYCLVNRQLEDRLCGGAFKVGRVMNFLNRHNARVSGNWSRLKALLEKFKDGSLAHDAWITQIQINAADESDADPGVYEFEVESDDEESKVPEAPKPQITLKISTVDLTQPSSTESTPAKNQRKLFGGSKPKVLTDLQLRPSIYTPSMTDTLDPTANKQLSVTKARESLTQPVIWDKLRADIEELMRSHMSYDEALAAARADAEIHPHLDARHLVSMLVRIIYWKSLDKTPWVKYIPCWCYKEAEFKLAKVLTSGEVPTRWPNLRKDI
;
A
#
# COMPACT_ATOMS: atom_id res chain seq x y z
N MET A 1 -30.65 76.74 56.82
CA MET A 1 -30.00 75.41 57.01
C MET A 1 -30.16 74.46 55.82
N GLY A 2 -31.01 74.70 54.81
CA GLY A 2 -31.18 73.74 53.70
C GLY A 2 -30.03 73.65 52.69
N THR A 3 -29.25 74.72 52.49
CA THR A 3 -28.24 74.83 51.42
C THR A 3 -27.00 73.95 51.61
N SER A 4 -26.58 73.69 52.84
CA SER A 4 -25.38 72.90 53.15
C SER A 4 -25.55 71.40 52.91
N LYS A 5 -26.81 70.91 52.86
CA LYS A 5 -27.10 69.49 52.63
C LYS A 5 -27.07 69.16 51.14
N THR A 6 -27.68 70.00 50.31
CA THR A 6 -27.68 69.84 48.85
C THR A 6 -26.30 69.94 48.23
N THR A 7 -25.41 70.80 48.74
CA THR A 7 -24.02 70.88 48.25
C THR A 7 -23.19 69.65 48.60
N LEU A 8 -23.43 69.01 49.75
CA LEU A 8 -22.81 67.74 50.14
C LEU A 8 -23.30 66.59 49.26
N GLU A 9 -24.61 66.50 49.00
CA GLU A 9 -25.19 65.48 48.12
C GLU A 9 -24.67 65.61 46.67
N LEU A 10 -24.59 66.83 46.14
CA LEU A 10 -23.97 67.12 44.82
C LEU A 10 -22.48 66.73 44.76
N GLY A 11 -21.73 66.93 45.84
CA GLY A 11 -20.34 66.48 45.95
C GLY A 11 -20.23 64.95 45.86
N ASN A 12 -21.04 64.24 46.65
CA ASN A 12 -21.07 62.78 46.68
C ASN A 12 -21.44 62.19 45.30
N PHE A 13 -22.48 62.70 44.63
CA PHE A 13 -22.85 62.26 43.28
C PHE A 13 -21.74 62.54 42.25
N SER A 14 -21.00 63.64 42.36
CA SER A 14 -19.87 63.96 41.49
C SER A 14 -18.70 63.00 41.67
N ASP A 15 -18.41 62.61 42.92
CA ASP A 15 -17.36 61.65 43.27
C ASP A 15 -17.74 60.22 42.87
N GLU A 16 -18.99 59.82 43.08
CA GLU A 16 -19.54 58.52 42.69
C GLU A 16 -19.57 58.35 41.16
N ALA A 17 -20.02 59.37 40.42
CA ALA A 17 -19.92 59.39 38.96
C ALA A 17 -18.47 59.38 38.46
N ARG A 18 -17.51 59.91 39.24
CA ARG A 18 -16.07 59.83 38.95
C ARG A 18 -15.50 58.45 39.25
N CYS A 19 -16.03 57.74 40.25
CA CYS A 19 -15.71 56.34 40.53
C CYS A 19 -16.18 55.46 39.37
N ALA A 20 -17.48 55.49 39.05
CA ALA A 20 -18.07 54.69 37.98
C ALA A 20 -17.36 54.86 36.61
N ARG A 21 -16.89 56.07 36.29
CA ARG A 21 -16.07 56.30 35.07
C ARG A 21 -14.70 55.63 35.11
N ARG A 22 -14.03 55.58 36.27
CA ARG A 22 -12.77 54.82 36.43
C ARG A 22 -13.03 53.32 36.34
N ASP A 23 -14.07 52.85 37.02
CA ASP A 23 -14.41 51.42 37.08
C ASP A 23 -14.80 50.90 35.68
N PHE A 24 -15.56 51.69 34.91
CA PHE A 24 -15.86 51.40 33.50
C PHE A 24 -14.59 51.36 32.64
N ALA A 25 -13.68 52.32 32.78
CA ALA A 25 -12.42 52.34 32.02
C ALA A 25 -11.49 51.16 32.39
N LEU A 26 -11.50 50.71 33.65
CA LEU A 26 -10.78 49.51 34.09
C LEU A 26 -11.42 48.24 33.49
N LEU A 27 -12.75 48.16 33.48
CA LEU A 27 -13.50 47.05 32.88
C LEU A 27 -13.29 46.98 31.36
N GLU A 28 -13.35 48.11 30.66
CA GLU A 28 -13.06 48.22 29.22
C GLU A 28 -11.62 47.77 28.92
N LYS A 29 -10.64 48.19 29.72
CA LYS A 29 -9.25 47.75 29.58
C LYS A 29 -9.12 46.23 29.79
N ALA A 30 -9.75 45.68 30.84
CA ALA A 30 -9.71 44.24 31.12
C ALA A 30 -10.40 43.41 30.03
N PHE A 31 -11.53 43.89 29.50
CA PHE A 31 -12.23 43.26 28.38
C PHE A 31 -11.39 43.28 27.10
N ASN A 32 -10.80 44.43 26.74
CA ASN A 32 -9.94 44.53 25.57
C ASN A 32 -8.68 43.65 25.68
N GLN A 33 -8.09 43.55 26.87
CA GLN A 33 -6.99 42.61 27.16
C GLN A 33 -7.43 41.15 26.94
N GLN A 34 -8.56 40.74 27.52
CA GLN A 34 -9.09 39.38 27.38
C GLN A 34 -9.45 39.04 25.93
N VAL A 35 -10.02 39.98 25.17
CA VAL A 35 -10.29 39.81 23.74
C VAL A 35 -8.99 39.65 22.95
N GLY A 36 -7.95 40.42 23.26
CA GLY A 36 -6.61 40.26 22.68
C GLY A 36 -6.02 38.87 22.92
N GLU A 37 -6.00 38.41 24.16
CA GLU A 37 -5.51 37.08 24.54
C GLU A 37 -6.26 35.93 23.85
N ILE A 38 -7.60 36.05 23.74
CA ILE A 38 -8.42 35.06 23.02
C ILE A 38 -8.12 35.07 21.52
N LEU A 39 -7.91 36.24 20.91
CA LEU A 39 -7.55 36.36 19.50
C LEU A 39 -6.16 35.79 19.20
N GLU A 40 -5.16 36.09 20.05
CA GLU A 40 -3.81 35.51 19.93
C GLU A 40 -3.83 33.99 20.10
N GLN A 41 -4.54 33.47 21.11
CA GLN A 41 -4.72 32.04 21.31
C GLN A 41 -5.43 31.37 20.11
N ALA A 42 -6.44 32.02 19.52
CA ALA A 42 -7.12 31.52 18.35
C ALA A 42 -6.20 31.50 17.12
N GLN A 43 -5.38 32.54 16.90
CA GLN A 43 -4.39 32.60 15.83
C GLN A 43 -3.28 31.54 15.98
N SER A 44 -2.77 31.35 17.21
CA SER A 44 -1.81 30.28 17.52
C SER A 44 -2.38 28.90 17.18
N ARG A 45 -3.60 28.59 17.64
CA ARG A 45 -4.27 27.31 17.33
C ARG A 45 -4.55 27.10 15.84
N LEU A 46 -4.87 28.17 15.11
CA LEU A 46 -5.03 28.12 13.65
C LEU A 46 -3.69 27.79 12.98
N SER A 47 -2.61 28.50 13.34
CA SER A 47 -1.27 28.24 12.78
C SER A 47 -0.76 26.83 13.10
N GLU A 48 -0.98 26.33 14.31
CA GLU A 48 -0.69 24.94 14.68
C GLU A 48 -1.50 23.95 13.82
N SER A 49 -2.77 24.23 13.58
CA SER A 49 -3.59 23.34 12.74
C SER A 49 -3.21 23.38 11.27
N ASP A 50 -2.83 24.53 10.72
CA ASP A 50 -2.33 24.63 9.35
C ASP A 50 -1.03 23.83 9.17
N ARG A 51 -0.12 23.86 10.17
CA ARG A 51 1.08 23.02 10.19
C ARG A 51 0.75 21.52 10.24
N ASP A 52 -0.18 21.12 11.10
CA ASP A 52 -0.62 19.71 11.18
C ASP A 52 -1.22 19.23 9.84
N PHE A 53 -2.07 20.06 9.20
CA PHE A 53 -2.64 19.73 7.90
C PHE A 53 -1.58 19.65 6.80
N GLN A 54 -0.62 20.56 6.79
CA GLN A 54 0.50 20.51 5.84
C GLN A 54 1.33 19.23 6.03
N ARG A 55 1.65 18.84 7.27
CA ARG A 55 2.39 17.61 7.56
C ARG A 55 1.64 16.35 7.14
N ALA A 56 0.33 16.29 7.40
CA ALA A 56 -0.50 15.18 6.94
C ALA A 56 -0.54 15.08 5.40
N ALA A 57 -0.60 16.21 4.69
CA ALA A 57 -0.59 16.25 3.23
C ALA A 57 0.78 15.86 2.63
N GLU A 58 1.88 16.34 3.21
CA GLU A 58 3.24 15.93 2.83
C GLU A 58 3.45 14.42 3.01
N GLU A 59 2.99 13.87 4.13
CA GLU A 59 3.16 12.45 4.44
C GLU A 59 2.30 11.55 3.55
N HIS A 60 1.07 11.96 3.23
CA HIS A 60 0.27 11.29 2.20
C HIS A 60 0.99 11.27 0.84
N ALA A 61 1.65 12.37 0.46
CA ALA A 61 2.41 12.44 -0.79
C ALA A 61 3.66 11.51 -0.78
N ARG A 62 4.38 11.41 0.34
CA ARG A 62 5.50 10.45 0.50
C ARG A 62 5.03 9.00 0.35
N GLN A 63 3.92 8.65 0.98
CA GLN A 63 3.33 7.30 0.89
C GLN A 63 2.82 6.98 -0.51
N GLU A 64 2.19 7.93 -1.19
CA GLU A 64 1.75 7.75 -2.58
C GLU A 64 2.95 7.56 -3.51
N GLN A 65 4.04 8.30 -3.32
CA GLN A 65 5.27 8.12 -4.09
C GLN A 65 5.90 6.74 -3.83
N ALA A 66 6.05 6.33 -2.57
CA ALA A 66 6.57 5.01 -2.22
C ALA A 66 5.75 3.86 -2.84
N LEU A 67 4.43 4.01 -2.93
CA LEU A 67 3.55 3.05 -3.62
C LEU A 67 3.74 3.07 -5.15
N ARG A 68 3.93 4.24 -5.77
CA ARG A 68 4.25 4.33 -7.21
C ARG A 68 5.59 3.69 -7.53
N ASP A 69 6.61 3.96 -6.73
CA ASP A 69 7.96 3.38 -6.90
C ASP A 69 7.93 1.86 -6.73
N GLY A 70 7.20 1.36 -5.73
CA GLY A 70 6.97 -0.07 -5.53
C GLY A 70 6.22 -0.75 -6.69
N ASN A 71 5.20 -0.09 -7.24
CA ASN A 71 4.49 -0.59 -8.43
C ASN A 71 5.39 -0.59 -9.68
N ALA A 72 6.24 0.42 -9.87
CA ALA A 72 7.18 0.48 -10.98
C ALA A 72 8.25 -0.62 -10.88
N GLU A 73 8.76 -0.92 -9.68
CA GLU A 73 9.69 -2.02 -9.43
C GLU A 73 9.02 -3.39 -9.69
N LEU A 74 7.77 -3.59 -9.24
CA LEU A 74 7.01 -4.81 -9.54
C LEU A 74 6.72 -4.97 -11.03
N GLN A 75 6.39 -3.89 -11.74
CA GLN A 75 6.21 -3.91 -13.19
C GLN A 75 7.50 -4.31 -13.89
N ARG A 76 8.65 -3.73 -13.52
CA ARG A 76 9.95 -4.13 -14.08
C ARG A 76 10.23 -5.62 -13.84
N GLN A 77 9.94 -6.14 -12.66
CA GLN A 77 10.10 -7.57 -12.38
C GLN A 77 9.18 -8.45 -13.25
N ILE A 78 7.94 -8.03 -13.50
CA ILE A 78 7.04 -8.73 -14.43
C ILE A 78 7.62 -8.72 -15.84
N ASP A 79 8.12 -7.57 -16.31
CA ASP A 79 8.72 -7.44 -17.65
C ASP A 79 10.00 -8.30 -17.78
N ASP A 80 10.84 -8.33 -16.74
CA ASP A 80 12.04 -9.19 -16.63
C ASP A 80 11.65 -10.69 -16.68
N TYR A 81 10.63 -11.13 -15.93
CA TYR A 81 10.15 -12.52 -15.97
C TYR A 81 9.51 -12.89 -17.32
N CYS A 82 8.75 -11.97 -17.93
CA CYS A 82 8.19 -12.15 -19.27
C CYS A 82 9.29 -12.30 -20.32
N LEU A 83 10.36 -11.50 -20.23
CA LEU A 83 11.52 -11.61 -21.11
C LEU A 83 12.24 -12.96 -20.94
N VAL A 84 12.46 -13.41 -19.70
CA VAL A 84 13.08 -14.71 -19.42
C VAL A 84 12.21 -15.86 -19.94
N ASN A 85 10.89 -15.83 -19.71
CA ASN A 85 9.97 -16.85 -20.22
C ASN A 85 10.00 -16.90 -21.75
N ARG A 86 9.95 -15.75 -22.43
CA ARG A 86 10.06 -15.68 -23.89
C ARG A 86 11.37 -16.27 -24.41
N GLN A 87 12.50 -15.99 -23.76
CA GLN A 87 13.79 -16.60 -24.11
C GLN A 87 13.82 -18.13 -23.88
N LEU A 88 13.09 -18.63 -22.88
CA LEU A 88 12.95 -20.07 -22.64
C LEU A 88 12.04 -20.72 -23.68
N GLU A 89 10.96 -20.06 -24.09
CA GLU A 89 10.07 -20.47 -25.18
C GLU A 89 10.82 -20.49 -26.52
N ASP A 90 11.55 -19.43 -26.87
CA ASP A 90 12.37 -19.36 -28.09
C ASP A 90 13.40 -20.51 -28.13
N ARG A 91 14.03 -20.82 -26.99
CA ARG A 91 14.96 -21.96 -26.87
C ARG A 91 14.26 -23.32 -26.97
N LEU A 92 13.05 -23.45 -26.45
CA LEU A 92 12.25 -24.67 -26.54
C LEU A 92 11.76 -24.90 -27.98
N CYS A 93 11.29 -23.86 -28.66
CA CYS A 93 10.86 -23.88 -30.05
C CYS A 93 12.03 -24.10 -31.02
N GLY A 94 13.17 -23.44 -30.80
CA GLY A 94 14.41 -23.67 -31.56
C GLY A 94 15.04 -25.03 -31.31
N GLY A 95 14.83 -25.62 -30.12
CA GLY A 95 15.24 -26.97 -29.75
C GLY A 95 14.19 -28.06 -30.02
N ALA A 96 13.00 -27.70 -30.49
CA ALA A 96 11.90 -28.65 -30.70
C ALA A 96 12.26 -29.60 -31.83
N PHE A 97 12.27 -30.91 -31.53
CA PHE A 97 12.46 -31.96 -32.52
C PHE A 97 11.24 -31.98 -33.47
N LYS A 98 11.32 -31.25 -34.58
CA LYS A 98 10.26 -31.15 -35.59
C LYS A 98 10.07 -32.50 -36.29
N VAL A 99 9.24 -33.37 -35.70
CA VAL A 99 8.96 -34.74 -36.17
C VAL A 99 8.57 -34.76 -37.65
N GLY A 100 7.67 -33.88 -38.09
CA GLY A 100 7.28 -33.76 -39.50
C GLY A 100 8.45 -33.45 -40.43
N ARG A 101 9.32 -32.50 -40.07
CA ARG A 101 10.53 -32.17 -40.85
C ARG A 101 11.52 -33.34 -40.89
N VAL A 102 11.69 -34.05 -39.78
CA VAL A 102 12.51 -35.28 -39.71
C VAL A 102 11.89 -36.37 -40.59
N MET A 103 10.59 -36.66 -40.46
CA MET A 103 9.90 -37.70 -41.22
C MET A 103 9.89 -37.40 -42.73
N ASN A 104 9.66 -36.14 -43.10
CA ASN A 104 9.80 -35.66 -44.48
C ASN A 104 11.25 -35.81 -45.00
N PHE A 105 12.28 -35.51 -44.20
CA PHE A 105 13.68 -35.71 -44.59
C PHE A 105 14.03 -37.20 -44.76
N LEU A 106 13.50 -38.07 -43.89
CA LEU A 106 13.76 -39.50 -43.93
C LEU A 106 12.97 -40.22 -45.05
N ASN A 107 11.78 -39.72 -45.41
CA ASN A 107 10.95 -40.26 -46.50
C ASN A 107 11.23 -39.65 -47.88
N ARG A 108 11.93 -38.51 -47.97
CA ARG A 108 12.48 -38.03 -49.24
C ARG A 108 13.37 -39.13 -49.84
N HIS A 109 12.95 -39.64 -51.00
CA HIS A 109 13.59 -40.73 -51.76
C HIS A 109 13.35 -42.19 -51.25
N ASN A 110 12.21 -42.49 -50.61
CA ASN A 110 11.68 -43.85 -50.33
C ASN A 110 12.57 -44.78 -49.46
N ALA A 111 12.38 -44.79 -48.13
CA ALA A 111 13.35 -45.38 -47.20
C ALA A 111 12.84 -46.54 -46.27
N ARG A 112 13.48 -47.75 -46.26
CA ARG A 112 13.40 -48.85 -45.21
C ARG A 112 14.73 -49.52 -44.62
N VAL A 113 15.26 -49.14 -43.41
CA VAL A 113 16.59 -49.41 -42.72
C VAL A 113 16.79 -50.89 -42.49
N SER A 114 17.99 -51.35 -42.84
CA SER A 114 18.76 -52.26 -41.97
C SER A 114 20.26 -51.92 -42.04
N GLY A 115 21.02 -52.17 -40.96
CA GLY A 115 22.46 -52.45 -41.05
C GLY A 115 23.52 -51.34 -41.03
N ASN A 116 23.22 -50.02 -40.95
CA ASN A 116 24.29 -49.00 -40.87
C ASN A 116 23.97 -47.77 -39.98
N TRP A 117 24.20 -47.93 -38.67
CA TRP A 117 23.96 -46.89 -37.66
C TRP A 117 24.85 -45.64 -37.81
N SER A 118 26.10 -45.79 -38.25
CA SER A 118 27.01 -44.65 -38.46
C SER A 118 26.51 -43.71 -39.57
N ARG A 119 25.91 -44.29 -40.62
CA ARG A 119 25.31 -43.51 -41.71
C ARG A 119 24.01 -42.81 -41.29
N LEU A 120 23.18 -43.47 -40.48
CA LEU A 120 22.00 -42.86 -39.89
C LEU A 120 22.37 -41.69 -38.97
N LYS A 121 23.41 -41.84 -38.13
CA LYS A 121 23.95 -40.75 -37.30
C LYS A 121 24.38 -39.56 -38.14
N ALA A 122 25.18 -39.79 -39.19
CA ALA A 122 25.65 -38.72 -40.08
C ALA A 122 24.52 -38.00 -40.83
N LEU A 123 23.41 -38.68 -41.13
CA LEU A 123 22.21 -38.08 -41.71
C LEU A 123 21.44 -37.21 -40.71
N LEU A 124 21.28 -37.68 -39.46
CA LEU A 124 20.67 -36.90 -38.38
C LEU A 124 21.54 -35.69 -37.98
N GLU A 125 22.87 -35.81 -38.05
CA GLU A 125 23.79 -34.69 -37.86
C GLU A 125 23.64 -33.64 -38.98
N LYS A 126 23.63 -34.06 -40.25
CA LYS A 126 23.33 -33.16 -41.38
C LYS A 126 21.97 -32.47 -41.27
N PHE A 127 20.95 -33.19 -40.83
CA PHE A 127 19.62 -32.64 -40.57
C PHE A 127 19.65 -31.55 -39.49
N LYS A 128 20.32 -31.85 -38.36
CA LYS A 128 20.50 -30.90 -37.24
C LYS A 128 21.30 -29.66 -37.67
N ASP A 129 22.21 -29.80 -38.64
CA ASP A 129 22.97 -28.70 -39.26
C ASP A 129 22.27 -28.11 -40.51
N GLY A 130 20.97 -28.39 -40.74
CA GLY A 130 20.15 -27.82 -41.81
C GLY A 130 20.57 -28.18 -43.26
N SER A 131 21.47 -29.14 -43.42
CA SER A 131 22.15 -29.44 -44.68
C SER A 131 21.54 -30.64 -45.41
N LEU A 132 21.48 -30.57 -46.74
CA LEU A 132 20.94 -31.66 -47.57
C LEU A 132 21.80 -32.93 -47.49
N ALA A 133 21.12 -34.08 -47.59
CA ALA A 133 21.77 -35.37 -47.83
C ALA A 133 22.41 -35.38 -49.23
N HIS A 134 23.36 -36.29 -49.47
CA HIS A 134 24.00 -36.41 -50.78
C HIS A 134 23.17 -37.34 -51.68
N ASP A 135 22.85 -36.90 -52.90
CA ASP A 135 21.96 -37.60 -53.86
C ASP A 135 22.34 -39.07 -54.14
N ALA A 136 23.61 -39.45 -53.99
CA ALA A 136 24.08 -40.83 -54.14
C ALA A 136 23.73 -41.73 -52.93
N TRP A 137 23.08 -41.20 -51.89
CA TRP A 137 22.77 -41.91 -50.66
C TRP A 137 21.32 -42.38 -50.61
N ILE A 138 21.08 -43.54 -51.23
CA ILE A 138 19.84 -44.29 -51.01
C ILE A 138 19.84 -44.74 -49.53
N THR A 139 18.97 -44.09 -48.76
CA THR A 139 18.72 -44.41 -47.35
C THR A 139 17.37 -45.08 -47.21
N GLN A 140 17.15 -45.56 -46.01
CA GLN A 140 16.24 -46.60 -45.67
C GLN A 140 15.79 -46.34 -44.19
N ILE A 141 14.51 -46.48 -43.72
CA ILE A 141 14.06 -46.68 -42.29
C ILE A 141 12.89 -47.71 -42.09
N GLN A 142 13.13 -48.91 -41.52
CA GLN A 142 12.08 -49.93 -41.26
C GLN A 142 11.50 -49.70 -39.87
N ILE A 143 10.19 -49.47 -39.80
CA ILE A 143 9.45 -49.25 -38.55
C ILE A 143 8.27 -50.23 -38.54
N ASN A 144 8.32 -51.24 -37.67
CA ASN A 144 7.16 -52.07 -37.35
C ASN A 144 6.49 -51.49 -36.10
N ALA A 145 5.44 -50.72 -36.32
CA ALA A 145 4.53 -50.22 -35.28
C ALA A 145 3.11 -50.66 -35.65
N ALA A 146 2.86 -51.97 -35.56
CA ALA A 146 1.60 -52.60 -35.90
C ALA A 146 1.24 -53.64 -34.83
N ASP A 147 -0.04 -53.71 -34.46
CA ASP A 147 -0.56 -54.71 -33.53
C ASP A 147 -0.66 -56.11 -34.19
N GLU A 148 -0.73 -56.17 -35.53
CA GLU A 148 -0.64 -57.39 -36.35
C GLU A 148 0.42 -57.22 -37.46
N SER A 149 1.17 -58.28 -37.78
CA SER A 149 2.44 -58.18 -38.53
C SER A 149 2.33 -57.88 -40.03
N ASP A 150 1.16 -58.11 -40.63
CA ASP A 150 1.02 -58.29 -42.09
C ASP A 150 0.21 -57.16 -42.77
N ALA A 151 -0.14 -56.10 -42.04
CA ALA A 151 -0.83 -54.94 -42.59
C ALA A 151 0.12 -54.08 -43.44
N ASP A 152 -0.27 -53.75 -44.68
CA ASP A 152 0.51 -52.88 -45.57
C ASP A 152 0.40 -51.41 -45.11
N PRO A 153 1.50 -50.76 -44.68
CA PRO A 153 1.47 -49.35 -44.32
C PRO A 153 1.42 -48.51 -45.60
N GLY A 154 0.29 -47.85 -45.82
CA GLY A 154 0.05 -47.01 -47.00
C GLY A 154 1.08 -45.89 -47.21
N VAL A 155 1.04 -45.29 -48.40
CA VAL A 155 1.98 -44.23 -48.81
C VAL A 155 1.95 -43.07 -47.81
N TYR A 156 3.12 -42.68 -47.30
CA TYR A 156 3.25 -41.52 -46.41
C TYR A 156 2.93 -40.23 -47.16
N GLU A 157 1.95 -39.48 -46.65
CA GLU A 157 1.58 -38.16 -47.17
C GLU A 157 2.55 -37.10 -46.65
N PHE A 158 3.14 -36.30 -47.54
CA PHE A 158 4.09 -35.26 -47.16
C PHE A 158 3.38 -34.10 -46.46
N GLU A 159 3.71 -33.88 -45.20
CA GLU A 159 3.29 -32.68 -44.47
C GLU A 159 3.92 -31.44 -45.13
N VAL A 160 3.09 -30.55 -45.68
CA VAL A 160 3.53 -29.25 -46.17
C VAL A 160 3.86 -28.38 -44.96
N GLU A 161 5.10 -27.88 -44.84
CA GLU A 161 5.43 -26.91 -43.80
C GLU A 161 4.62 -25.62 -44.06
N SER A 162 3.60 -25.37 -43.24
CA SER A 162 3.11 -24.01 -43.01
C SER A 162 4.22 -23.26 -42.30
N ASP A 163 4.81 -22.25 -42.95
CA ASP A 163 5.76 -21.33 -42.31
C ASP A 163 5.02 -20.42 -41.29
N ASP A 164 3.69 -20.31 -41.42
CA ASP A 164 2.78 -19.76 -40.42
C ASP A 164 2.27 -20.86 -39.48
N GLU A 165 3.04 -21.13 -38.43
CA GLU A 165 2.52 -21.54 -37.12
C GLU A 165 3.08 -20.57 -36.05
N GLU A 166 2.81 -19.27 -36.25
CA GLU A 166 2.44 -18.44 -35.10
C GLU A 166 1.21 -19.12 -34.50
N SER A 167 1.41 -19.86 -33.41
CA SER A 167 0.41 -20.74 -32.80
C SER A 167 -0.91 -20.01 -32.60
N LYS A 168 -1.85 -20.18 -33.52
CA LYS A 168 -3.22 -19.69 -33.37
C LYS A 168 -3.93 -20.62 -32.39
N VAL A 169 -3.66 -20.38 -31.11
CA VAL A 169 -4.26 -21.08 -29.98
C VAL A 169 -5.77 -21.21 -30.23
N PRO A 170 -6.32 -22.44 -30.27
CA PRO A 170 -7.76 -22.62 -30.39
C PRO A 170 -8.43 -21.91 -29.21
N GLU A 171 -9.34 -20.99 -29.50
CA GLU A 171 -10.12 -20.28 -28.48
C GLU A 171 -11.14 -21.23 -27.85
N ALA A 172 -10.66 -22.12 -26.98
CA ALA A 172 -11.46 -22.87 -26.04
C ALA A 172 -11.92 -21.94 -24.90
N PRO A 173 -13.11 -22.13 -24.32
CA PRO A 173 -13.74 -21.08 -23.51
C PRO A 173 -12.96 -20.80 -22.23
N LYS A 174 -12.58 -19.53 -22.02
CA LYS A 174 -12.13 -19.03 -20.71
C LYS A 174 -13.14 -19.44 -19.63
N PRO A 175 -12.74 -20.10 -18.53
CA PRO A 175 -13.59 -20.16 -17.34
C PRO A 175 -13.80 -18.71 -16.86
N GLN A 176 -15.04 -18.24 -16.93
CA GLN A 176 -15.41 -16.89 -16.51
C GLN A 176 -15.35 -16.77 -14.98
N ILE A 177 -14.17 -16.54 -14.43
CA ILE A 177 -14.01 -15.96 -13.10
C ILE A 177 -13.94 -14.45 -13.29
N THR A 178 -15.11 -13.80 -13.17
CA THR A 178 -15.29 -12.36 -13.38
C THR A 178 -14.71 -11.55 -12.22
N LEU A 179 -13.38 -11.44 -12.15
CA LEU A 179 -12.70 -10.42 -11.35
C LEU A 179 -12.61 -9.13 -12.16
N LYS A 180 -13.50 -8.17 -11.85
CA LYS A 180 -13.54 -6.85 -12.48
C LYS A 180 -12.37 -5.99 -12.00
N ILE A 181 -11.21 -6.14 -12.64
CA ILE A 181 -10.11 -5.17 -12.53
C ILE A 181 -10.24 -4.23 -13.73
N SER A 182 -10.71 -3.00 -13.46
CA SER A 182 -10.84 -1.95 -14.46
C SER A 182 -9.51 -1.22 -14.64
N THR A 183 -8.64 -1.72 -15.50
CA THR A 183 -7.41 -1.02 -15.88
C THR A 183 -7.76 0.18 -16.77
N VAL A 184 -7.60 1.39 -16.25
CA VAL A 184 -7.74 2.63 -17.02
C VAL A 184 -6.38 3.00 -17.58
N ASP A 185 -6.27 3.07 -18.91
CA ASP A 185 -5.11 3.61 -19.62
C ASP A 185 -5.06 5.14 -19.43
N LEU A 186 -3.88 5.67 -19.11
CA LEU A 186 -3.64 7.09 -18.82
C LEU A 186 -2.54 7.68 -19.72
N THR A 187 -2.57 7.35 -21.02
CA THR A 187 -1.53 7.78 -21.97
C THR A 187 -2.05 8.68 -23.12
N GLN A 188 -2.85 9.71 -22.82
CA GLN A 188 -2.96 10.91 -23.69
C GLN A 188 -3.37 12.17 -22.91
N PRO A 189 -2.83 13.36 -23.23
CA PRO A 189 -3.11 14.59 -22.48
C PRO A 189 -4.43 15.24 -22.91
N SER A 190 -5.47 15.04 -22.10
CA SER A 190 -6.75 15.75 -22.27
C SER A 190 -6.62 17.22 -21.83
N SER A 191 -6.33 18.10 -22.79
CA SER A 191 -6.47 19.55 -22.59
C SER A 191 -7.93 19.96 -22.40
N THR A 192 -8.34 20.13 -21.15
CA THR A 192 -9.57 20.85 -20.78
C THR A 192 -9.27 21.88 -19.70
N GLU A 193 -9.15 23.15 -20.11
CA GLU A 193 -9.07 24.30 -19.19
C GLU A 193 -10.22 24.23 -18.18
N SER A 194 -9.86 23.98 -16.92
CA SER A 194 -10.79 24.01 -15.80
C SER A 194 -10.34 25.11 -14.85
N THR A 195 -10.92 26.29 -15.07
CA THR A 195 -10.77 27.50 -14.26
C THR A 195 -10.71 27.18 -12.76
N PRO A 196 -9.78 27.76 -11.98
CA PRO A 196 -9.57 27.36 -10.59
C PRO A 196 -10.82 27.67 -9.76
N ALA A 197 -11.61 26.63 -9.50
CA ALA A 197 -12.75 26.71 -8.61
C ALA A 197 -12.24 27.14 -7.23
N LYS A 198 -12.69 28.31 -6.77
CA LYS A 198 -12.53 28.75 -5.38
C LYS A 198 -13.19 27.71 -4.47
N ASN A 199 -12.42 26.71 -4.04
CA ASN A 199 -12.79 25.86 -2.92
C ASN A 199 -12.97 26.78 -1.72
N GLN A 200 -14.24 27.00 -1.39
CA GLN A 200 -14.64 27.94 -0.37
C GLN A 200 -13.98 27.51 0.93
N ARG A 201 -13.32 28.45 1.60
CA ARG A 201 -12.90 28.33 2.99
C ARG A 201 -14.15 28.29 3.86
N LYS A 202 -14.90 27.17 3.81
CA LYS A 202 -15.97 26.85 4.75
C LYS A 202 -15.30 26.50 6.06
N LEU A 203 -14.97 27.57 6.80
CA LEU A 203 -14.84 27.67 8.24
C LEU A 203 -14.86 26.29 8.92
N PHE A 204 -13.69 25.71 9.16
CA PHE A 204 -13.50 24.62 10.12
C PHE A 204 -13.62 25.18 11.55
N GLY A 205 -14.72 25.88 11.81
CA GLY A 205 -15.08 26.44 13.10
C GLY A 205 -15.85 25.40 13.91
N GLY A 206 -15.13 24.73 14.81
CA GLY A 206 -15.66 24.09 16.02
C GLY A 206 -17.06 23.46 15.95
N SER A 207 -17.21 22.36 15.22
CA SER A 207 -18.25 21.38 15.55
C SER A 207 -17.72 19.97 15.32
N LYS A 208 -17.45 19.26 16.41
CA LYS A 208 -17.12 17.83 16.35
C LYS A 208 -18.30 17.11 15.70
N PRO A 209 -18.10 16.18 14.75
CA PRO A 209 -19.22 15.37 14.27
C PRO A 209 -19.85 14.67 15.47
N LYS A 210 -21.18 14.74 15.62
CA LYS A 210 -21.92 14.30 16.83
C LYS A 210 -21.52 12.88 17.29
N VAL A 211 -21.13 12.04 16.33
CA VAL A 211 -20.67 10.66 16.48
C VAL A 211 -19.37 10.50 17.29
N LEU A 212 -18.47 11.51 17.29
CA LEU A 212 -17.21 11.48 18.04
C LEU A 212 -17.31 12.07 19.47
N THR A 213 -18.46 12.66 19.84
CA THR A 213 -18.59 13.41 21.11
C THR A 213 -18.41 12.54 22.35
N ASP A 214 -18.70 11.24 22.25
CA ASP A 214 -18.62 10.26 23.35
C ASP A 214 -17.26 9.55 23.43
N LEU A 215 -16.30 9.90 22.57
CA LEU A 215 -14.97 9.30 22.49
C LEU A 215 -13.89 10.24 23.04
N GLN A 216 -12.94 9.65 23.77
CA GLN A 216 -11.70 10.32 24.14
C GLN A 216 -10.82 10.42 22.89
N LEU A 217 -10.57 11.65 22.41
CA LEU A 217 -9.80 11.88 21.16
C LEU A 217 -8.31 12.14 21.40
N ARG A 218 -7.92 12.51 22.64
CA ARG A 218 -6.52 12.64 23.07
C ARG A 218 -6.31 11.93 24.41
N PRO A 219 -5.12 11.37 24.67
CA PRO A 219 -4.78 10.80 25.97
C PRO A 219 -4.93 11.83 27.09
N SER A 220 -5.21 11.37 28.31
CA SER A 220 -5.40 12.24 29.48
C SER A 220 -4.13 13.00 29.87
N ILE A 221 -2.96 12.39 29.60
CA ILE A 221 -1.65 13.04 29.64
C ILE A 221 -1.12 13.04 28.22
N TYR A 222 -0.91 14.20 27.62
CA TYR A 222 -0.48 14.33 26.23
C TYR A 222 0.78 15.19 26.13
N THR A 223 1.85 14.60 25.60
CA THR A 223 3.20 15.17 25.50
C THR A 223 3.77 14.83 24.12
N PRO A 224 3.24 15.44 23.05
CA PRO A 224 3.57 15.07 21.68
C PRO A 224 5.06 15.28 21.40
N SER A 225 5.68 14.29 20.77
CA SER A 225 7.05 14.38 20.29
C SER A 225 7.15 15.21 19.01
N MET A 226 8.37 15.67 18.74
CA MET A 226 8.76 16.35 17.51
C MET A 226 9.39 15.38 16.48
N THR A 227 9.67 14.13 16.88
CA THR A 227 10.07 13.08 15.93
C THR A 227 8.88 12.68 15.07
N ASP A 228 9.14 12.43 13.78
CA ASP A 228 8.09 11.99 12.86
C ASP A 228 7.94 10.47 12.86
N THR A 229 6.96 9.97 12.10
CA THR A 229 6.77 8.54 11.85
C THR A 229 7.88 7.93 10.99
N LEU A 230 7.91 6.59 10.87
CA LEU A 230 8.83 5.89 9.97
C LEU A 230 8.66 6.39 8.52
N ASP A 231 9.75 6.81 7.91
CA ASP A 231 9.79 7.22 6.49
C ASP A 231 9.50 6.00 5.58
N PRO A 232 8.43 6.03 4.77
CA PRO A 232 8.05 4.91 3.90
C PRO A 232 9.03 4.67 2.74
N THR A 233 9.96 5.59 2.48
CA THR A 233 10.98 5.48 1.43
C THR A 233 12.33 4.98 1.94
N ALA A 234 12.70 5.30 3.19
CA ALA A 234 14.04 5.06 3.72
C ALA A 234 14.28 3.61 4.17
N ASN A 235 13.28 2.98 4.80
CA ASN A 235 13.45 1.67 5.46
C ASN A 235 12.49 0.61 4.88
N LYS A 236 13.06 -0.42 4.23
CA LYS A 236 12.32 -1.60 3.79
C LYS A 236 11.97 -2.47 5.01
N GLN A 237 10.81 -2.20 5.64
CA GLN A 237 10.22 -3.10 6.64
C GLN A 237 10.23 -4.56 6.15
N LEU A 238 10.43 -5.50 7.08
CA LEU A 238 10.32 -6.93 6.80
C LEU A 238 8.93 -7.27 6.24
N SER A 239 8.85 -8.27 5.37
CA SER A 239 7.55 -8.85 5.01
C SER A 239 6.93 -9.54 6.23
N VAL A 240 5.60 -9.66 6.25
CA VAL A 240 4.88 -10.40 7.32
C VAL A 240 5.43 -11.81 7.46
N THR A 241 5.77 -12.48 6.36
CA THR A 241 6.40 -13.81 6.38
C THR A 241 7.73 -13.81 7.13
N LYS A 242 8.66 -12.89 6.82
CA LYS A 242 9.97 -12.80 7.49
C LYS A 242 9.87 -12.42 8.97
N ALA A 243 8.94 -11.52 9.31
CA ALA A 243 8.70 -11.15 10.70
C ALA A 243 8.00 -12.27 11.50
N ARG A 244 7.22 -13.13 10.83
CA ARG A 244 6.63 -14.34 11.43
C ARG A 244 7.65 -15.47 11.57
N GLU A 245 8.59 -15.60 10.63
CA GLU A 245 9.69 -16.58 10.68
C GLU A 245 10.67 -16.33 11.83
N SER A 246 10.77 -15.09 12.36
CA SER A 246 11.60 -14.78 13.53
C SER A 246 10.94 -15.11 14.88
N LEU A 247 9.69 -15.58 14.90
CA LEU A 247 9.03 -16.04 16.13
C LEU A 247 9.64 -17.38 16.62
N THR A 248 10.44 -17.31 17.68
CA THR A 248 11.01 -18.48 18.37
C THR A 248 10.06 -19.12 19.39
N GLN A 249 9.00 -18.41 19.78
CA GLN A 249 8.03 -18.81 20.79
C GLN A 249 6.73 -19.35 20.15
N PRO A 250 5.92 -20.19 20.83
CA PRO A 250 4.66 -20.73 20.32
C PRO A 250 3.52 -19.69 20.29
N VAL A 251 3.79 -18.53 19.69
CA VAL A 251 2.90 -17.37 19.60
C VAL A 251 2.25 -17.33 18.22
N ILE A 252 0.94 -17.12 18.17
CA ILE A 252 0.20 -17.03 16.91
C ILE A 252 0.28 -15.58 16.42
N TRP A 253 0.93 -15.35 15.28
CA TRP A 253 1.11 -14.02 14.67
C TRP A 253 -0.22 -13.24 14.62
N ASP A 254 -1.28 -13.82 14.06
CA ASP A 254 -2.58 -13.16 13.88
C ASP A 254 -3.35 -12.86 15.20
N LYS A 255 -2.77 -13.20 16.35
CA LYS A 255 -3.29 -12.89 17.70
C LYS A 255 -2.42 -11.87 18.44
N LEU A 256 -1.36 -11.36 17.81
CA LEU A 256 -0.58 -10.26 18.32
C LEU A 256 -1.40 -8.95 18.32
N ARG A 257 -0.83 -7.92 18.94
CA ARG A 257 -1.33 -6.56 18.81
C ARG A 257 -0.56 -5.89 17.67
N ALA A 258 -1.25 -5.09 16.87
CA ALA A 258 -0.69 -4.55 15.63
C ALA A 258 0.58 -3.69 15.83
N ASP A 259 0.79 -3.11 17.01
CA ASP A 259 2.02 -2.39 17.33
C ASP A 259 3.21 -3.34 17.52
N ILE A 260 3.01 -4.51 18.12
CA ILE A 260 4.03 -5.57 18.20
C ILE A 260 4.35 -6.09 16.79
N GLU A 261 3.33 -6.34 15.96
CA GLU A 261 3.52 -6.79 14.58
C GLU A 261 4.36 -5.80 13.76
N GLU A 262 4.04 -4.51 13.82
CA GLU A 262 4.81 -3.47 13.11
C GLU A 262 6.22 -3.24 13.69
N LEU A 263 6.39 -3.34 15.02
CA LEU A 263 7.72 -3.26 15.63
C LEU A 263 8.61 -4.45 15.21
N MET A 264 8.06 -5.66 15.14
CA MET A 264 8.77 -6.82 14.57
C MET A 264 9.07 -6.63 13.07
N ARG A 265 8.17 -5.99 12.31
CA ARG A 265 8.43 -5.60 10.92
C ARG A 265 9.53 -4.53 10.79
N SER A 266 9.82 -3.77 11.84
CA SER A 266 10.97 -2.86 11.95
C SER A 266 12.29 -3.53 12.41
N HIS A 267 12.40 -4.87 12.27
CA HIS A 267 13.56 -5.70 12.63
C HIS A 267 13.78 -5.95 14.13
N MET A 268 12.82 -5.60 15.01
CA MET A 268 12.90 -5.98 16.43
C MET A 268 12.57 -7.47 16.61
N SER A 269 13.18 -8.11 17.60
CA SER A 269 12.73 -9.41 18.10
C SER A 269 11.36 -9.30 18.78
N TYR A 270 10.69 -10.43 19.00
CA TYR A 270 9.40 -10.46 19.69
C TYR A 270 9.46 -9.86 21.10
N ASP A 271 10.51 -10.18 21.86
CA ASP A 271 10.66 -9.72 23.25
C ASP A 271 10.98 -8.21 23.31
N GLU A 272 11.78 -7.69 22.37
CA GLU A 272 12.03 -6.25 22.21
C GLU A 272 10.76 -5.50 21.81
N ALA A 273 10.02 -6.01 20.81
CA ALA A 273 8.75 -5.42 20.36
C ALA A 273 7.69 -5.42 21.47
N LEU A 274 7.59 -6.50 22.25
CA LEU A 274 6.72 -6.60 23.42
C LEU A 274 7.13 -5.62 24.53
N ALA A 275 8.44 -5.51 24.80
CA ALA A 275 8.97 -4.55 25.77
C ALA A 275 8.69 -3.10 25.35
N ALA A 276 8.95 -2.74 24.09
CA ALA A 276 8.67 -1.40 23.54
C ALA A 276 7.17 -1.07 23.54
N ALA A 277 6.30 -2.01 23.16
CA ALA A 277 4.84 -1.83 23.20
C ALA A 277 4.26 -1.68 24.63
N ARG A 278 5.02 -2.09 25.65
CA ARG A 278 4.72 -1.93 27.09
C ARG A 278 5.41 -0.71 27.71
N ALA A 279 6.52 -0.27 27.14
CA ALA A 279 7.33 0.83 27.65
C ALA A 279 6.60 2.16 27.51
N ASP A 280 6.87 3.06 28.46
CA ASP A 280 6.41 4.44 28.43
C ASP A 280 7.35 5.28 27.53
N ALA A 281 7.37 4.97 26.23
CA ALA A 281 8.39 5.42 25.29
C ALA A 281 7.81 5.76 23.90
N GLU A 282 8.62 6.42 23.08
CA GLU A 282 8.28 6.82 21.71
C GLU A 282 8.51 5.67 20.73
N ILE A 283 7.44 5.00 20.29
CA ILE A 283 7.55 3.92 19.27
C ILE A 283 7.20 4.38 17.86
N HIS A 284 6.56 5.54 17.69
CA HIS A 284 6.10 6.03 16.38
C HIS A 284 7.21 6.21 15.32
N PRO A 285 8.49 6.48 15.64
CA PRO A 285 9.56 6.52 14.62
C PRO A 285 9.82 5.16 13.95
N HIS A 286 9.33 4.06 14.52
CA HIS A 286 9.42 2.70 13.95
C HIS A 286 8.14 2.26 13.20
N LEU A 287 7.10 3.09 13.20
CA LEU A 287 5.79 2.76 12.64
C LEU A 287 5.50 3.59 11.39
N ASP A 288 5.15 2.94 10.28
CA ASP A 288 4.61 3.60 9.09
C ASP A 288 3.31 4.34 9.47
N ALA A 289 3.16 5.58 9.00
CA ALA A 289 2.07 6.46 9.40
C ALA A 289 0.66 5.91 9.06
N ARG A 290 0.49 5.10 8.02
CA ARG A 290 -0.80 4.47 7.70
C ARG A 290 -1.18 3.45 8.76
N HIS A 291 -0.20 2.66 9.20
CA HIS A 291 -0.38 1.67 10.25
C HIS A 291 -0.61 2.35 11.61
N LEU A 292 0.16 3.40 11.94
CA LEU A 292 -0.05 4.20 13.14
C LEU A 292 -1.45 4.84 13.21
N VAL A 293 -1.88 5.49 12.13
CA VAL A 293 -3.24 6.08 12.05
C VAL A 293 -4.32 5.00 12.14
N SER A 294 -4.14 3.85 11.50
CA SER A 294 -5.06 2.71 11.60
C SER A 294 -5.16 2.17 13.04
N MET A 295 -4.03 2.10 13.75
CA MET A 295 -4.01 1.76 15.18
C MET A 295 -4.72 2.81 16.03
N LEU A 296 -4.47 4.10 15.80
CA LEU A 296 -5.15 5.19 16.51
C LEU A 296 -6.69 5.13 16.36
N VAL A 297 -7.20 4.91 15.16
CA VAL A 297 -8.65 4.74 14.89
C VAL A 297 -9.23 3.63 15.80
N ARG A 298 -8.53 2.50 15.93
CA ARG A 298 -8.93 1.39 16.81
C ARG A 298 -8.80 1.77 18.29
N ILE A 299 -7.69 2.37 18.71
CA ILE A 299 -7.41 2.75 20.11
C ILE A 299 -8.43 3.76 20.65
N ILE A 300 -8.78 4.78 19.84
CA ILE A 300 -9.78 5.81 20.14
C ILE A 300 -11.17 5.17 20.28
N TYR A 301 -11.60 4.41 19.27
CA TYR A 301 -12.91 3.76 19.26
C TYR A 301 -13.09 2.79 20.45
N TRP A 302 -12.08 1.98 20.75
CA TRP A 302 -12.09 1.02 21.85
C TRP A 302 -11.70 1.63 23.21
N LYS A 303 -11.77 2.97 23.37
CA LYS A 303 -11.52 3.72 24.63
C LYS A 303 -10.28 3.19 25.38
N SER A 304 -9.15 3.14 24.68
CA SER A 304 -7.91 2.47 25.10
C SER A 304 -6.65 3.35 24.99
N LEU A 305 -6.80 4.67 24.82
CA LEU A 305 -5.68 5.62 24.80
C LEU A 305 -4.85 5.53 26.08
N ASP A 306 -5.47 5.79 27.24
CA ASP A 306 -4.79 5.76 28.55
C ASP A 306 -4.34 4.34 28.99
N LYS A 307 -4.60 3.30 28.18
CA LYS A 307 -4.13 1.91 28.39
C LYS A 307 -2.94 1.55 27.50
N THR A 308 -2.49 2.45 26.65
CA THR A 308 -1.48 2.19 25.61
C THR A 308 -0.33 3.20 25.82
N PRO A 309 0.72 2.87 26.60
CA PRO A 309 1.63 3.87 27.18
C PRO A 309 2.24 4.86 26.17
N TRP A 310 2.66 4.35 25.00
CA TRP A 310 3.29 5.12 23.95
C TRP A 310 2.41 6.20 23.27
N VAL A 311 1.07 6.18 23.43
CA VAL A 311 0.21 7.05 22.61
C VAL A 311 0.32 8.54 22.94
N LYS A 312 0.78 8.90 24.15
CA LYS A 312 0.93 10.31 24.55
C LYS A 312 2.03 11.06 23.80
N TYR A 313 2.97 10.33 23.19
CA TYR A 313 4.11 10.87 22.44
C TYR A 313 3.81 11.09 20.94
N ILE A 314 2.68 10.59 20.45
CA ILE A 314 2.35 10.63 19.02
C ILE A 314 2.13 12.10 18.56
N PRO A 315 2.67 12.51 17.39
CA PRO A 315 2.41 13.81 16.79
C PRO A 315 0.93 14.16 16.59
N CYS A 316 0.57 15.43 16.73
CA CYS A 316 -0.82 15.89 16.70
C CYS A 316 -1.53 15.62 15.36
N TRP A 317 -0.81 15.77 14.25
CA TRP A 317 -1.31 15.52 12.90
C TRP A 317 -1.82 14.07 12.72
N CYS A 318 -1.13 13.07 13.29
CA CYS A 318 -1.56 11.65 13.24
C CYS A 318 -2.94 11.46 13.88
N TYR A 319 -3.19 12.13 15.01
CA TYR A 319 -4.49 12.08 15.66
C TYR A 319 -5.59 12.78 14.86
N LYS A 320 -5.31 13.94 14.26
CA LYS A 320 -6.29 14.66 13.43
C LYS A 320 -6.72 13.82 12.23
N GLU A 321 -5.76 13.13 11.61
CA GLU A 321 -6.02 12.18 10.52
C GLU A 321 -6.82 10.94 11.01
N ALA A 322 -6.49 10.42 12.20
CA ALA A 322 -7.25 9.33 12.81
C ALA A 322 -8.70 9.73 13.17
N GLU A 323 -8.93 10.95 13.68
CA GLU A 323 -10.27 11.50 13.93
C GLU A 323 -11.08 11.60 12.63
N PHE A 324 -10.46 12.08 11.54
CA PHE A 324 -11.09 12.19 10.24
C PHE A 324 -11.47 10.80 9.67
N LYS A 325 -10.54 9.83 9.70
CA LYS A 325 -10.82 8.46 9.27
C LYS A 325 -11.88 7.78 10.14
N LEU A 326 -11.82 7.97 11.46
CA LEU A 326 -12.83 7.41 12.37
C LEU A 326 -14.21 8.02 12.12
N ALA A 327 -14.33 9.34 11.89
CA ALA A 327 -15.60 9.96 11.52
C ALA A 327 -16.17 9.36 10.23
N LYS A 328 -15.33 9.08 9.21
CA LYS A 328 -15.73 8.42 7.96
C LYS A 328 -16.23 6.99 8.22
N VAL A 329 -15.47 6.17 8.94
CA VAL A 329 -15.80 4.77 9.29
C VAL A 329 -17.12 4.68 10.07
N LEU A 330 -17.33 5.56 11.05
CA LEU A 330 -18.58 5.59 11.80
C LEU A 330 -19.77 6.13 10.99
N THR A 331 -19.51 6.92 9.94
CA THR A 331 -20.54 7.38 8.99
C THR A 331 -20.94 6.28 7.99
N SER A 332 -20.03 5.37 7.62
CA SER A 332 -20.37 4.16 6.84
C SER A 332 -20.98 3.03 7.66
N GLY A 333 -21.06 3.18 9.00
CA GLY A 333 -21.59 2.16 9.90
C GLY A 333 -20.63 1.00 10.18
N GLU A 334 -19.37 1.13 9.78
CA GLU A 334 -18.32 0.15 10.01
C GLU A 334 -17.80 0.20 11.45
N VAL A 335 -17.40 -0.96 12.00
CA VAL A 335 -16.87 -1.10 13.36
C VAL A 335 -15.37 -1.42 13.28
N PRO A 336 -14.46 -0.56 13.80
CA PRO A 336 -13.04 -0.83 13.81
C PRO A 336 -12.67 -2.14 14.52
N THR A 337 -11.74 -2.91 13.96
CA THR A 337 -11.25 -4.17 14.55
C THR A 337 -10.78 -3.96 16.00
N ARG A 338 -11.17 -4.87 16.90
CA ARG A 338 -10.90 -4.77 18.35
C ARG A 338 -9.43 -4.45 18.65
N TRP A 339 -9.19 -3.48 19.52
CA TRP A 339 -7.87 -3.27 20.13
C TRP A 339 -7.74 -4.18 21.36
N PRO A 340 -6.85 -5.18 21.36
CA PRO A 340 -6.65 -6.04 22.52
C PRO A 340 -5.84 -5.32 23.59
N ASN A 341 -6.16 -5.58 24.86
CA ASN A 341 -5.23 -5.27 25.95
C ASN A 341 -4.01 -6.19 25.81
N LEU A 342 -2.81 -5.65 26.08
CA LEU A 342 -1.67 -6.53 26.35
C LEU A 342 -2.01 -7.41 27.55
N ARG A 343 -1.68 -8.70 27.45
CA ARG A 343 -1.69 -9.57 28.62
C ARG A 343 -0.65 -9.00 29.59
N LYS A 344 -1.04 -8.86 30.86
CA LYS A 344 -0.08 -8.81 31.94
C LYS A 344 0.56 -10.20 32.02
N ASP A 345 1.85 -10.25 32.31
CA ASP A 345 2.51 -11.53 32.52
C ASP A 345 1.87 -12.24 33.73
N ILE A 346 1.85 -13.57 33.68
CA ILE A 346 1.31 -14.46 34.71
C ILE A 346 2.42 -14.81 35.68
#